data_AF-A0A853C1G8-F1
#
_entry.id   AF-A0A853C1G8-F1
#
_cell.length_a   1.000
_cell.length_b   1.000
_cell.length_c   1.000
_cell.angle_alpha   90.00
_cell.angle_beta   90.00
_cell.angle_gamma   90.00
#
_symmetry.space_group_name_H-M   'P 1'
#
loop_
_entity.id
_entity.type
_entity.pdbx_description
1 polymer ?
#
loop_
_entity_poly.entity_id
_entity_poly.type
_entity_poly.pdbx_seq_one_letter_code
_entity_poly.pdbx_strand_id
1 'polypeptide(L)'
;MIAGATVALVAALGIGWWQQSPGPVAPASAEAELRLPDRFYEPSGWLPGTEESGPIGPLVAVIGAERSSWTGGDYGVVGVSGETGDYRFLDLPVDALTNSSLPDVALSPDGRYLAFWTATASSSSDVFVEGVAVYDTVTGETDRRDFDAPWGMSPEGMIWTGHTLWVDAYRFADKTRTLSRGGDPWQWAPTAGWKEAPFAPDFYEASAYGDDILMSVQGRTARLSLDGAEPVRIRMDLPAEHAALGPGGQIAGDLDTDGPSRTDSGAGAPLVVGTIARDGTVDLTRVPEARAHQVVAWRDERTVVVRRFTDRSASSVPFLAVDVRTGESTVLVDNQSQTDWLIQPLVAADAWAAPTYDAPEPPSQWDPRLVLGGGVAVVLAGGIAVLRWRRRVRP
;
A
#
# COMPACT_ATOMS: atom_id res chain seq x y z
N MET A 1 56.59 13.05 0.78
CA MET A 1 55.95 11.74 1.07
C MET A 1 54.71 11.82 1.96
N ILE A 2 54.43 12.94 2.66
CA ILE A 2 53.28 13.03 3.58
C ILE A 2 51.94 13.25 2.84
N ALA A 3 51.91 13.96 1.71
CA ALA A 3 50.68 14.26 0.98
C ALA A 3 50.04 13.05 0.23
N GLY A 4 50.83 12.04 -0.14
CA GLY A 4 50.32 10.84 -0.80
C GLY A 4 49.59 9.88 0.15
N ALA A 5 49.98 9.87 1.42
CA ALA A 5 49.36 9.03 2.45
C ALA A 5 47.95 9.55 2.83
N THR A 6 47.71 10.86 2.79
CA THR A 6 46.42 11.46 3.18
C THR A 6 45.32 11.20 2.15
N VAL A 7 45.63 11.25 0.85
CA VAL A 7 44.66 10.95 -0.22
C VAL A 7 44.26 9.48 -0.23
N ALA A 8 45.22 8.58 0.01
CA ALA A 8 44.95 7.14 0.12
C ALA A 8 44.09 6.81 1.35
N LEU A 9 44.27 7.51 2.47
CA LEU A 9 43.46 7.30 3.68
C LEU A 9 42.01 7.78 3.51
N VAL A 10 41.80 8.92 2.84
CA VAL A 10 40.44 9.43 2.55
C VAL A 10 39.72 8.54 1.53
N ALA A 11 40.43 8.03 0.51
CA ALA A 11 39.87 7.05 -0.42
C ALA A 11 39.55 5.71 0.28
N ALA A 12 40.41 5.22 1.17
CA ALA A 12 40.17 3.98 1.91
C ALA A 12 39.03 4.11 2.94
N LEU A 13 38.91 5.25 3.62
CA LEU A 13 37.79 5.53 4.54
C LEU A 13 36.46 5.73 3.80
N GLY A 14 36.49 6.36 2.62
CA GLY A 14 35.31 6.49 1.75
C GLY A 14 34.81 5.17 1.18
N ILE A 15 35.72 4.24 0.83
CA ILE A 15 35.35 2.91 0.33
C ILE A 15 34.89 1.98 1.47
N GLY A 16 35.51 2.07 2.65
CA GLY A 16 35.16 1.22 3.80
C GLY A 16 33.79 1.53 4.41
N TRP A 17 33.35 2.78 4.37
CA TRP A 17 32.01 3.16 4.84
C TRP A 17 30.90 2.80 3.84
N TRP A 18 31.24 2.74 2.55
CA TRP A 18 30.34 2.29 1.48
C TRP A 18 30.02 0.78 1.54
N GLN A 19 30.87 -0.02 2.21
CA GLN A 19 30.64 -1.46 2.40
C GLN A 19 29.80 -1.81 3.64
N GLN A 20 29.37 -0.84 4.46
CA GLN A 20 28.31 -1.06 5.44
C GLN A 20 26.93 -0.97 4.78
N SER A 21 26.75 -1.68 3.67
CA SER A 21 25.42 -2.13 3.30
C SER A 21 24.97 -3.08 4.41
N PRO A 22 23.71 -3.00 4.89
CA PRO A 22 23.13 -4.09 5.67
C PRO A 22 23.48 -5.40 4.95
N GLY A 23 24.05 -6.36 5.68
CA GLY A 23 24.38 -7.65 5.10
C GLY A 23 23.15 -8.23 4.39
N PRO A 24 23.32 -9.05 3.34
CA PRO A 24 22.19 -9.60 2.59
C PRO A 24 21.17 -10.18 3.56
N VAL A 25 20.03 -9.51 3.69
CA VAL A 25 18.92 -10.01 4.50
C VAL A 25 18.36 -11.19 3.72
N ALA A 26 18.39 -12.36 4.33
CA ALA A 26 17.79 -13.53 3.72
C ALA A 26 16.30 -13.23 3.43
N PRO A 27 15.77 -13.66 2.28
CA PRO A 27 14.35 -13.47 2.00
C PRO A 27 13.52 -14.08 3.13
N ALA A 28 12.43 -13.41 3.48
CA ALA A 28 11.49 -13.89 4.48
C ALA A 28 10.90 -15.25 4.06
N SER A 29 10.58 -16.08 5.05
CA SER A 29 10.01 -17.40 4.79
C SER A 29 8.56 -17.29 4.33
N ALA A 30 8.13 -18.19 3.45
CA ALA A 30 6.77 -18.21 2.91
C ALA A 30 5.68 -18.46 3.96
N GLU A 31 6.07 -18.95 5.14
CA GLU A 31 5.19 -19.32 6.26
C GLU A 31 5.34 -18.37 7.45
N ALA A 32 6.08 -17.26 7.28
CA ALA A 32 6.30 -16.31 8.36
C ALA A 32 5.00 -15.68 8.83
N GLU A 33 4.80 -15.67 10.15
CA GLU A 33 3.71 -14.93 10.78
C GLU A 33 3.94 -13.43 10.58
N LEU A 34 2.91 -12.72 10.10
CA LEU A 34 2.98 -11.26 9.92
C LEU A 34 3.18 -10.57 11.27
N ARG A 35 3.95 -9.49 11.26
CA ARG A 35 4.10 -8.56 12.40
C ARG A 35 3.84 -7.14 11.93
N LEU A 36 3.04 -6.41 12.69
CA LEU A 36 2.68 -5.03 12.34
C LEU A 36 3.72 -4.05 12.90
N PRO A 37 4.41 -3.25 12.08
CA PRO A 37 5.27 -2.21 12.62
C PRO A 37 4.42 -1.17 13.37
N ASP A 38 4.91 -0.68 14.50
CA ASP A 38 4.28 0.42 15.22
C ASP A 38 4.45 1.79 14.53
N ARG A 39 5.24 1.83 13.45
CA ARG A 39 5.46 3.01 12.62
C ARG A 39 5.75 2.68 11.16
N PHE A 40 5.14 3.45 10.25
CA PHE A 40 5.57 3.52 8.86
C PHE A 40 6.48 4.73 8.64
N TYR A 41 7.60 4.52 7.96
CA TYR A 41 8.58 5.54 7.64
C TYR A 41 8.48 5.95 6.17
N GLU A 42 8.92 7.18 5.86
CA GLU A 42 9.12 7.62 4.47
C GLU A 42 10.16 6.74 3.78
N PRO A 43 9.82 6.03 2.68
CA PRO A 43 10.81 5.24 1.97
C PRO A 43 11.85 6.14 1.27
N SER A 44 13.14 5.79 1.36
CA SER A 44 14.16 6.46 0.55
C SER A 44 14.00 6.09 -0.93
N GLY A 45 14.09 7.07 -1.82
CA GLY A 45 14.03 6.82 -3.26
C GLY A 45 15.18 5.99 -3.81
N TRP A 46 16.23 5.76 -3.03
CA TRP A 46 17.38 4.94 -3.41
C TRP A 46 17.38 3.55 -2.78
N LEU A 47 16.25 3.10 -2.20
CA LEU A 47 16.12 1.72 -1.76
C LEU A 47 16.33 0.73 -2.93
N PRO A 48 16.88 -0.46 -2.67
CA PRO A 48 17.06 -1.46 -3.72
C PRO A 48 15.71 -2.01 -4.18
N GLY A 49 15.70 -2.59 -5.38
CA GLY A 49 14.56 -3.33 -5.94
C GLY A 49 14.60 -4.83 -5.62
N THR A 50 13.48 -5.52 -5.83
CA THR A 50 13.35 -6.98 -5.78
C THR A 50 14.10 -7.72 -6.89
N GLU A 51 14.36 -7.11 -8.05
CA GLU A 51 15.25 -7.65 -9.09
C GLU A 51 16.71 -7.69 -8.62
N GLU A 52 17.13 -6.68 -7.86
CA GLU A 52 18.52 -6.55 -7.39
C GLU A 52 18.78 -7.39 -6.13
N SER A 53 17.82 -7.39 -5.19
CA SER A 53 17.98 -7.99 -3.86
C SER A 53 17.13 -9.25 -3.64
N GLY A 54 16.43 -9.72 -4.68
CA GLY A 54 15.50 -10.83 -4.61
C GLY A 54 14.14 -10.46 -4.00
N PRO A 55 13.20 -11.42 -3.97
CA PRO A 55 11.90 -11.25 -3.33
C PRO A 55 12.04 -10.88 -1.85
N ILE A 56 11.08 -10.09 -1.35
CA ILE A 56 11.08 -9.60 0.03
C ILE A 56 10.26 -10.51 0.98
N GLY A 57 9.49 -11.45 0.41
CA GLY A 57 8.56 -12.31 1.13
C GLY A 57 7.25 -11.61 1.47
N PRO A 58 6.42 -12.19 2.36
CA PRO A 58 5.09 -11.67 2.67
C PRO A 58 5.16 -10.22 3.18
N LEU A 59 4.27 -9.38 2.67
CA LEU A 59 4.23 -7.95 2.95
C LEU A 59 3.22 -7.63 4.05
N VAL A 60 3.65 -6.87 5.05
CA VAL A 60 2.70 -6.27 6.00
C VAL A 60 1.98 -5.08 5.40
N ALA A 61 2.65 -4.36 4.49
CA ALA A 61 2.09 -3.20 3.83
C ALA A 61 2.79 -2.91 2.49
N VAL A 62 2.12 -2.11 1.66
CA VAL A 62 2.72 -1.41 0.52
C VAL A 62 2.53 0.10 0.64
N ILE A 63 3.54 0.86 0.21
CA ILE A 63 3.60 2.32 0.33
C ILE A 63 4.08 2.88 -1.01
N GLY A 64 3.46 3.95 -1.50
CA GLY A 64 3.97 4.68 -2.68
C GLY A 64 5.22 5.48 -2.33
N ALA A 65 6.19 5.55 -3.23
CA ALA A 65 7.36 6.42 -3.08
C ALA A 65 7.94 6.84 -4.42
N GLU A 66 8.69 7.95 -4.46
CA GLU A 66 9.53 8.30 -5.61
C GLU A 66 10.76 7.39 -5.64
N ARG A 67 10.88 6.54 -6.66
CA ARG A 67 12.08 5.78 -6.97
C ARG A 67 13.06 6.67 -7.73
N SER A 68 14.16 7.00 -7.09
CA SER A 68 15.24 7.79 -7.68
C SER A 68 16.13 6.95 -8.59
N SER A 69 16.61 7.58 -9.65
CA SER A 69 17.61 7.05 -10.57
C SER A 69 18.66 8.11 -10.89
N TRP A 70 19.70 7.72 -11.62
CA TRP A 70 20.75 8.65 -12.04
C TRP A 70 20.25 9.80 -12.92
N THR A 71 19.19 9.57 -13.70
CA THR A 71 18.68 10.52 -14.72
C THR A 71 17.37 11.20 -14.34
N GLY A 72 16.75 10.84 -13.22
CA GLY A 72 15.44 11.36 -12.79
C GLY A 72 14.87 10.51 -11.66
N GLY A 73 13.59 10.68 -11.36
CA GLY A 73 12.83 9.82 -10.45
C GLY A 73 11.47 9.51 -11.04
N ASP A 74 10.94 8.33 -10.71
CA ASP A 74 9.61 7.86 -11.14
C ASP A 74 8.84 7.35 -9.93
N TYR A 75 7.52 7.25 -10.04
CA TYR A 75 6.69 6.66 -8.99
C TYR A 75 6.91 5.14 -8.91
N GLY A 76 7.02 4.62 -7.69
CA GLY A 76 7.15 3.19 -7.43
C GLY A 76 6.35 2.74 -6.21
N VAL A 77 6.17 1.42 -6.09
CA VAL A 77 5.61 0.77 -4.91
C VAL A 77 6.74 0.20 -4.08
N VAL A 78 6.73 0.50 -2.79
CA VAL A 78 7.62 -0.07 -1.78
C VAL A 78 6.83 -1.08 -0.96
N GLY A 79 7.31 -2.32 -0.90
CA GLY A 79 6.81 -3.33 0.02
C GLY A 79 7.53 -3.24 1.36
N VAL A 80 6.77 -3.43 2.44
CA VAL A 80 7.30 -3.59 3.81
C VAL A 80 7.17 -5.05 4.21
N SER A 81 8.28 -5.71 4.51
CA SER A 81 8.29 -7.12 4.92
C SER A 81 7.56 -7.31 6.25
N GLY A 82 6.64 -8.27 6.33
CA GLY A 82 5.96 -8.62 7.57
C GLY A 82 6.80 -9.42 8.55
N GLU A 83 7.91 -10.03 8.11
CA GLU A 83 8.82 -10.77 8.99
C GLU A 83 9.94 -9.87 9.53
N THR A 84 10.60 -9.12 8.64
CA THR A 84 11.83 -8.38 8.98
C THR A 84 11.59 -6.89 9.19
N GLY A 85 10.50 -6.33 8.67
CA GLY A 85 10.26 -4.89 8.62
C GLY A 85 11.07 -4.14 7.56
N ASP A 86 11.80 -4.84 6.70
CA ASP A 86 12.59 -4.21 5.66
C ASP A 86 11.71 -3.56 4.58
N TYR A 87 12.23 -2.51 3.97
CA TYR A 87 11.59 -1.78 2.88
C TYR A 87 12.33 -2.10 1.58
N ARG A 88 11.58 -2.37 0.50
CA ARG A 88 12.15 -2.61 -0.83
C ARG A 88 11.21 -2.14 -1.92
N PHE A 89 11.74 -1.57 -3.00
CA PHE A 89 10.93 -1.34 -4.20
C PHE A 89 10.52 -2.69 -4.80
N LEU A 90 9.23 -2.81 -5.14
CA LEU A 90 8.72 -3.95 -5.89
C LEU A 90 8.96 -3.68 -7.37
N ASP A 91 9.82 -4.48 -7.99
CA ASP A 91 10.02 -4.47 -9.44
C ASP A 91 8.87 -5.21 -10.12
N LEU A 92 7.73 -4.53 -10.19
CA LEU A 92 6.54 -5.07 -10.83
C LEU A 92 6.75 -5.08 -12.35
N PRO A 93 6.50 -6.21 -13.03
CA PRO A 93 6.61 -6.25 -14.47
C PRO A 93 5.54 -5.33 -15.07
N VAL A 94 6.01 -4.39 -15.92
CA VAL A 94 5.25 -3.39 -16.70
C VAL A 94 5.03 -2.03 -15.98
N ASP A 95 4.85 -0.96 -16.78
CA ASP A 95 4.73 0.49 -16.48
C ASP A 95 3.61 0.90 -15.49
N ALA A 96 3.24 0.02 -14.55
CA ALA A 96 2.01 0.02 -13.77
C ALA A 96 1.71 1.29 -12.95
N LEU A 97 2.64 2.24 -12.85
CA LEU A 97 2.59 3.29 -11.81
C LEU A 97 3.12 4.66 -12.24
N THR A 98 3.73 4.81 -13.43
CA THR A 98 4.69 5.91 -13.66
C THR A 98 4.06 7.28 -14.00
N ASN A 99 2.77 7.37 -14.33
CA ASN A 99 2.14 8.66 -14.68
C ASN A 99 0.61 8.76 -14.53
N SER A 100 -0.05 7.76 -13.91
CA SER A 100 -1.51 7.78 -13.77
C SER A 100 -1.94 8.15 -12.35
N SER A 101 -3.10 8.79 -12.24
CA SER A 101 -3.83 8.98 -10.99
C SER A 101 -4.37 7.68 -10.38
N LEU A 102 -3.88 6.50 -10.83
CA LEU A 102 -4.47 5.19 -10.52
C LEU A 102 -3.41 4.12 -10.20
N PRO A 103 -2.69 4.21 -9.07
CA PRO A 103 -2.18 3.00 -8.47
C PRO A 103 -3.27 2.43 -7.54
N ASP A 104 -4.29 1.84 -8.15
CA ASP A 104 -5.19 0.95 -7.42
C ASP A 104 -4.49 -0.40 -7.36
N VAL A 105 -3.93 -0.72 -6.19
CA VAL A 105 -3.28 -1.99 -5.87
C VAL A 105 -4.05 -2.65 -4.74
N ALA A 106 -4.11 -3.97 -4.72
CA ALA A 106 -4.76 -4.72 -3.64
C ALA A 106 -3.80 -5.75 -3.07
N LEU A 107 -3.56 -5.69 -1.76
CA LEU A 107 -2.70 -6.62 -1.04
C LEU A 107 -3.54 -7.73 -0.42
N SER A 108 -3.14 -8.99 -0.61
CA SER A 108 -3.83 -10.13 0.01
C SER A 108 -3.78 -10.06 1.54
N PRO A 109 -4.74 -10.67 2.26
CA PRO A 109 -4.79 -10.63 3.72
C PRO A 109 -3.50 -11.07 4.40
N ASP A 110 -2.85 -12.09 3.84
CA ASP A 110 -1.59 -12.68 4.29
C ASP A 110 -0.33 -11.97 3.75
N GLY A 111 -0.49 -10.93 2.93
CA GLY A 111 0.63 -10.18 2.36
C GLY A 111 1.41 -10.89 1.25
N ARG A 112 1.03 -12.10 0.88
CA ARG A 112 1.78 -12.91 -0.10
C ARG A 112 1.57 -12.45 -1.54
N TYR A 113 0.40 -11.92 -1.87
CA TYR A 113 0.05 -11.56 -3.23
C TYR A 113 -0.32 -10.08 -3.32
N LEU A 114 0.26 -9.40 -4.30
CA LEU A 114 -0.08 -8.03 -4.63
C LEU A 114 -0.74 -8.01 -6.02
N ALA A 115 -2.00 -7.60 -6.07
CA ALA A 115 -2.69 -7.35 -7.32
C ALA A 115 -2.51 -5.91 -7.76
N PHE A 116 -2.37 -5.69 -9.07
CA PHE A 116 -2.22 -4.37 -9.65
C PHE A 116 -2.75 -4.34 -11.09
N TRP A 117 -3.28 -3.18 -11.48
CA TRP A 117 -3.62 -2.94 -12.88
C TRP A 117 -2.36 -2.80 -13.72
N THR A 118 -2.43 -3.30 -14.94
CA THR A 118 -1.34 -3.20 -15.91
C THR A 118 -1.72 -2.27 -17.05
N ALA A 119 -0.76 -1.46 -17.47
CA ALA A 119 -0.97 -0.48 -18.52
C ALA A 119 0.23 -0.41 -19.47
N THR A 120 -0.02 -0.03 -20.72
CA THR A 120 1.04 0.38 -21.64
C THR A 120 1.17 1.90 -21.60
N ALA A 121 2.37 2.40 -21.31
CA ALA A 121 2.62 3.84 -21.36
C ALA A 121 2.49 4.36 -22.79
N SER A 122 1.41 5.10 -23.08
CA SER A 122 1.35 5.94 -24.27
C SER A 122 1.78 7.37 -23.90
N SER A 123 2.39 8.09 -24.85
CA SER A 123 3.02 9.39 -24.62
C SER A 123 2.15 10.36 -23.81
N SER A 124 2.56 10.57 -22.56
CA SER A 124 2.30 11.70 -21.65
C SER A 124 0.88 12.10 -21.23
N SER A 125 -0.21 11.45 -21.64
CA SER A 125 -1.54 11.76 -21.05
C SER A 125 -2.59 10.65 -21.08
N ASP A 126 -2.25 9.50 -21.66
CA ASP A 126 -3.23 8.52 -22.12
C ASP A 126 -2.77 7.13 -21.68
N VAL A 127 -2.95 6.84 -20.39
CA VAL A 127 -2.65 5.51 -19.80
C VAL A 127 -3.85 4.61 -20.00
N PHE A 128 -3.66 3.44 -20.58
CA PHE A 128 -4.73 2.47 -20.79
C PHE A 128 -4.51 1.26 -19.90
N VAL A 129 -5.50 0.92 -19.08
CA VAL A 129 -5.50 -0.38 -18.43
C VAL A 129 -5.76 -1.44 -19.51
N GLU A 130 -4.82 -2.35 -19.67
CA GLU A 130 -4.84 -3.42 -20.66
C GLU A 130 -4.99 -4.79 -20.01
N GLY A 131 -4.83 -4.88 -18.69
CA GLY A 131 -4.87 -6.12 -17.97
C GLY A 131 -4.81 -5.92 -16.47
N VAL A 132 -4.86 -7.02 -15.74
CA VAL A 132 -4.61 -7.11 -14.31
C VAL A 132 -3.56 -8.19 -14.05
N ALA A 133 -2.72 -7.99 -13.05
CA ALA A 133 -1.69 -8.93 -12.67
C ALA A 133 -1.65 -9.15 -11.16
N VAL A 134 -1.17 -10.33 -10.76
CA VAL A 134 -0.92 -10.71 -9.38
C VAL A 134 0.55 -11.10 -9.24
N TYR A 135 1.28 -10.36 -8.41
CA TYR A 135 2.67 -10.59 -8.05
C TYR A 135 2.76 -11.41 -6.76
N ASP A 136 3.45 -12.55 -6.79
CA ASP A 136 3.79 -13.34 -5.60
C ASP A 136 5.06 -12.73 -4.96
N THR A 137 4.91 -12.17 -3.76
CA THR A 137 5.96 -11.44 -3.05
C THR A 137 7.07 -12.33 -2.50
N VAL A 138 6.82 -13.65 -2.46
CA VAL A 138 7.75 -14.69 -2.02
C VAL A 138 8.58 -15.21 -3.18
N THR A 139 7.95 -15.50 -4.32
CA THR A 139 8.66 -16.08 -5.48
C THR A 139 9.17 -15.02 -6.46
N GLY A 140 8.57 -13.83 -6.47
CA GLY A 140 8.79 -12.81 -7.48
C GLY A 140 8.09 -13.10 -8.82
N GLU A 141 7.30 -14.18 -8.90
CA GLU A 141 6.56 -14.54 -10.11
C GLU A 141 5.29 -13.67 -10.25
N THR A 142 4.82 -13.49 -11.48
CA THR A 142 3.60 -12.73 -11.76
C THR A 142 2.67 -13.53 -12.66
N ASP A 143 1.42 -13.68 -12.25
CA ASP A 143 0.34 -14.19 -13.09
C ASP A 143 -0.46 -13.01 -13.64
N ARG A 144 -0.66 -12.97 -14.96
CA ARG A 144 -1.24 -11.83 -15.67
C ARG A 144 -2.42 -12.25 -16.51
N ARG A 145 -3.45 -11.41 -16.50
CA ARG A 145 -4.59 -11.47 -17.39
C ARG A 145 -4.66 -10.22 -18.25
N ASP A 146 -4.51 -10.40 -19.56
CA ASP A 146 -4.77 -9.35 -20.54
C ASP A 146 -6.27 -9.30 -20.87
N PHE A 147 -6.77 -8.08 -21.10
CA PHE A 147 -8.11 -7.82 -21.58
C PHE A 147 -8.11 -7.61 -23.09
N ASP A 148 -9.01 -8.30 -23.79
CA ASP A 148 -9.28 -8.03 -25.20
C ASP A 148 -10.20 -6.80 -25.35
N ALA A 149 -9.60 -5.62 -25.20
CA ALA A 149 -10.28 -4.33 -25.21
C ALA A 149 -9.50 -3.31 -26.06
N PRO A 150 -9.86 -3.12 -27.35
CA PRO A 150 -9.11 -2.26 -28.28
C PRO A 150 -8.94 -0.80 -27.84
N TRP A 151 -9.82 -0.32 -26.95
CA TRP A 151 -9.81 1.06 -26.44
C TRP A 151 -9.38 1.15 -24.96
N GLY A 152 -8.94 0.03 -24.39
CA GLY A 152 -8.58 -0.12 -22.99
C GLY A 152 -9.79 -0.39 -22.08
N MET A 153 -9.47 -0.60 -20.80
CA MET A 153 -10.43 -0.75 -19.72
C MET A 153 -10.46 0.50 -18.84
N SER A 154 -11.63 0.78 -18.27
CA SER A 154 -11.77 1.62 -17.08
C SER A 154 -11.74 0.67 -15.87
N PRO A 155 -10.72 0.73 -15.01
CA PRO A 155 -10.70 -0.08 -13.80
C PRO A 155 -11.85 0.35 -12.88
N GLU A 156 -12.51 -0.61 -12.24
CA GLU A 156 -13.50 -0.33 -11.19
C GLU A 156 -12.88 -0.55 -9.81
N GLY A 157 -12.35 -1.75 -9.57
CA GLY A 157 -11.69 -2.06 -8.30
C GLY A 157 -11.19 -3.49 -8.20
N MET A 158 -10.45 -3.73 -7.13
CA MET A 158 -9.92 -5.04 -6.74
C MET A 158 -10.09 -5.24 -5.23
N ILE A 159 -10.51 -6.44 -4.81
CA ILE A 159 -10.60 -6.78 -3.38
C ILE A 159 -10.25 -8.24 -3.17
N TRP A 160 -9.55 -8.54 -2.08
CA TRP A 160 -9.24 -9.91 -1.69
C TRP A 160 -10.26 -10.44 -0.66
N THR A 161 -10.69 -11.68 -0.86
CA THR A 161 -11.43 -12.50 0.11
C THR A 161 -10.64 -13.77 0.35
N GLY A 162 -10.07 -13.92 1.55
CA GLY A 162 -9.12 -14.98 1.83
C GLY A 162 -7.99 -14.96 0.80
N HIS A 163 -7.86 -16.05 0.03
CA HIS A 163 -6.86 -16.17 -1.05
C HIS A 163 -7.43 -15.92 -2.45
N THR A 164 -8.66 -15.42 -2.57
CA THR A 164 -9.30 -15.13 -3.85
C THR A 164 -9.34 -13.63 -4.07
N LEU A 165 -8.75 -13.17 -5.18
CA LEU A 165 -8.89 -11.81 -5.66
C LEU A 165 -10.17 -11.70 -6.49
N TRP A 166 -10.96 -10.67 -6.26
CA TRP A 166 -12.07 -10.25 -7.11
C TRP A 166 -11.69 -8.96 -7.83
N VAL A 167 -12.02 -8.89 -9.12
CA VAL A 167 -11.67 -7.78 -10.01
C VAL A 167 -12.86 -7.45 -10.88
N ASP A 168 -13.17 -6.17 -11.05
CA ASP A 168 -14.07 -5.72 -12.11
C ASP A 168 -13.49 -4.53 -12.87
N ALA A 169 -13.84 -4.46 -14.15
CA ALA A 169 -13.44 -3.38 -15.03
C ALA A 169 -14.46 -3.25 -16.17
N TYR A 170 -14.65 -2.01 -16.61
CA TYR A 170 -15.57 -1.67 -17.70
C TYR A 170 -14.79 -1.47 -19.00
N ARG A 171 -15.31 -1.96 -20.13
CA ARG A 171 -14.69 -1.72 -21.44
C ARG A 171 -15.04 -0.33 -21.95
N PHE A 172 -14.06 0.42 -22.45
CA PHE A 172 -14.37 1.65 -23.19
C PHE A 172 -15.06 1.31 -24.52
N ALA A 173 -16.18 1.97 -24.81
CA ALA A 173 -16.98 1.70 -26.00
C ALA A 173 -16.33 2.24 -27.29
N ASP A 174 -15.53 3.29 -27.17
CA ASP A 174 -14.84 3.91 -28.29
C ASP A 174 -13.57 4.63 -27.82
N LYS A 175 -12.81 5.15 -28.79
CA LYS A 175 -11.55 5.88 -28.57
C LYS A 175 -11.70 7.19 -27.76
N THR A 176 -12.91 7.73 -27.60
CA THR A 176 -13.15 8.97 -26.85
C THR A 176 -13.19 8.70 -25.35
N ARG A 177 -13.44 7.45 -24.94
CA ARG A 177 -13.38 6.97 -23.55
C ARG A 177 -14.29 7.71 -22.58
N THR A 178 -15.31 8.39 -23.09
CA THR A 178 -16.34 9.05 -22.26
C THR A 178 -17.47 8.10 -21.88
N LEU A 179 -17.51 6.90 -22.49
CA LEU A 179 -18.53 5.89 -22.26
C LEU A 179 -17.85 4.54 -22.07
N SER A 180 -18.10 3.92 -20.92
CA SER A 180 -17.74 2.54 -20.63
C SER A 180 -18.99 1.66 -20.64
N ARG A 181 -18.84 0.36 -20.96
CA ARG A 181 -19.94 -0.61 -21.08
C ARG A 181 -19.55 -1.95 -20.50
N GLY A 182 -20.55 -2.61 -19.91
CA GLY A 182 -20.40 -3.92 -19.28
C GLY A 182 -19.57 -3.84 -18.00
N GLY A 183 -19.57 -4.91 -17.23
CA GLY A 183 -18.55 -5.22 -16.23
C GLY A 183 -18.11 -6.64 -16.54
N ASP A 184 -16.80 -6.87 -16.64
CA ASP A 184 -16.24 -8.19 -16.85
C ASP A 184 -15.62 -8.65 -15.53
N PRO A 185 -16.41 -9.23 -14.63
CA PRO A 185 -15.89 -9.57 -13.33
C PRO A 185 -15.02 -10.83 -13.46
N TRP A 186 -13.84 -10.76 -12.88
CA TRP A 186 -12.89 -11.86 -12.82
C TRP A 186 -12.57 -12.17 -11.37
N GLN A 187 -12.17 -13.41 -11.15
CA GLN A 187 -11.56 -13.83 -9.91
C GLN A 187 -10.25 -14.56 -10.22
N TRP A 188 -9.31 -14.42 -9.31
CA TRP A 188 -8.03 -15.13 -9.34
C TRP A 188 -7.79 -15.83 -8.01
N ALA A 189 -7.27 -17.04 -8.06
CA ALA A 189 -6.77 -17.74 -6.88
C ALA A 189 -5.50 -18.52 -7.25
N PRO A 190 -4.53 -18.70 -6.33
CA PRO A 190 -3.22 -19.27 -6.65
C PRO A 190 -3.25 -20.64 -7.35
N THR A 191 -4.22 -21.49 -6.99
CA THR A 191 -4.34 -22.86 -7.53
C THR A 191 -5.30 -22.95 -8.71
N ALA A 192 -6.21 -22.00 -8.87
CA ALA A 192 -7.23 -22.01 -9.91
C ALA A 192 -6.90 -21.08 -11.09
N GLY A 193 -6.02 -20.11 -10.89
CA GLY A 193 -5.75 -19.03 -11.83
C GLY A 193 -6.97 -18.14 -12.06
N TRP A 194 -6.96 -17.44 -13.20
CA TRP A 194 -8.03 -16.54 -13.61
C TRP A 194 -9.28 -17.28 -14.12
N LYS A 195 -10.45 -16.90 -13.61
CA LYS A 195 -11.76 -17.35 -14.12
C LYS A 195 -12.79 -16.22 -14.03
N GLU A 196 -13.86 -16.32 -14.81
CA GLU A 196 -14.98 -15.37 -14.73
C GLU A 196 -15.62 -15.47 -13.34
N ALA A 197 -15.99 -14.32 -12.78
CA ALA A 197 -16.67 -14.25 -11.50
C ALA A 197 -18.20 -14.32 -11.69
N PRO A 198 -18.93 -14.91 -10.72
CA PRO A 198 -20.38 -15.11 -10.84
C PRO A 198 -21.17 -13.79 -10.81
N PHE A 199 -20.60 -12.74 -10.25
CA PHE A 199 -21.16 -11.39 -10.23
C PHE A 199 -20.02 -10.37 -10.15
N ALA A 200 -20.32 -9.12 -10.50
CA ALA A 200 -19.43 -7.98 -10.32
C ALA A 200 -19.60 -7.36 -8.94
N PRO A 201 -18.55 -7.34 -8.10
CA PRO A 201 -18.62 -6.59 -6.86
C PRO A 201 -18.75 -5.08 -7.13
N ASP A 202 -19.59 -4.40 -6.36
CA ASP A 202 -19.48 -2.96 -6.16
C ASP A 202 -18.35 -2.71 -5.17
N PHE A 203 -17.25 -2.11 -5.66
CA PHE A 203 -16.04 -1.85 -4.89
C PHE A 203 -16.13 -0.54 -4.09
N TYR A 204 -17.18 0.27 -4.30
CA TYR A 204 -17.34 1.51 -3.56
C TYR A 204 -17.59 1.20 -2.07
N GLU A 205 -16.64 1.62 -1.23
CA GLU A 205 -16.60 1.34 0.22
C GLU A 205 -16.70 -0.16 0.55
N ALA A 206 -16.16 -1.02 -0.32
CA ALA A 206 -16.13 -2.45 -0.06
C ALA A 206 -15.12 -2.82 1.04
N SER A 207 -15.48 -3.80 1.84
CA SER A 207 -14.62 -4.40 2.88
C SER A 207 -14.79 -5.91 2.85
N ALA A 208 -13.73 -6.64 3.18
CA ALA A 208 -13.72 -8.10 3.21
C ALA A 208 -13.17 -8.62 4.53
N TYR A 209 -13.68 -9.77 4.96
CA TYR A 209 -13.16 -10.51 6.11
C TYR A 209 -13.34 -12.02 5.87
N GLY A 210 -12.26 -12.78 5.90
CA GLY A 210 -12.29 -14.17 5.43
C GLY A 210 -12.79 -14.22 3.98
N ASP A 211 -13.76 -15.09 3.70
CA ASP A 211 -14.33 -15.30 2.36
C ASP A 211 -15.55 -14.41 2.05
N ASP A 212 -15.88 -13.48 2.96
CA ASP A 212 -17.07 -12.63 2.89
C ASP A 212 -16.73 -11.20 2.41
N ILE A 213 -17.66 -10.58 1.68
CA ILE A 213 -17.53 -9.19 1.19
C ILE A 213 -18.75 -8.38 1.63
N LEU A 214 -18.51 -7.26 2.31
CA LEU A 214 -19.45 -6.18 2.53
C LEU A 214 -19.26 -5.11 1.45
N MET A 215 -20.34 -4.68 0.81
CA MET A 215 -20.30 -3.87 -0.41
C MET A 215 -21.42 -2.82 -0.40
N SER A 216 -21.27 -1.77 -1.21
CA SER A 216 -22.33 -0.76 -1.44
C SER A 216 -22.92 -0.20 -0.15
N VAL A 217 -22.08 0.12 0.84
CA VAL A 217 -22.55 0.67 2.12
C VAL A 217 -23.06 2.09 1.84
N GLN A 218 -24.38 2.27 1.85
CA GLN A 218 -25.03 3.54 1.51
C GLN A 218 -26.08 3.85 2.58
N GLY A 219 -25.66 4.61 3.58
CA GLY A 219 -26.49 4.96 4.73
C GLY A 219 -27.00 3.70 5.45
N ARG A 220 -28.29 3.37 5.29
CA ARG A 220 -28.95 2.28 6.02
C ARG A 220 -28.96 0.93 5.31
N THR A 221 -28.30 0.80 4.16
CA THR A 221 -28.29 -0.45 3.40
C THR A 221 -26.89 -0.78 2.94
N ALA A 222 -26.59 -2.08 2.90
CA ALA A 222 -25.39 -2.62 2.28
C ALA A 222 -25.74 -3.93 1.57
N ARG A 223 -24.79 -4.47 0.81
CA ARG A 223 -24.86 -5.81 0.23
C ARG A 223 -23.78 -6.68 0.86
N LEU A 224 -24.13 -7.94 1.11
CA LEU A 224 -23.24 -8.93 1.71
C LEU A 224 -23.16 -10.15 0.80
N SER A 225 -21.95 -10.46 0.33
CA SER A 225 -21.60 -11.74 -0.27
C SER A 225 -21.01 -12.63 0.81
N LEU A 226 -21.54 -13.84 0.97
CA LEU A 226 -21.00 -14.85 1.88
C LEU A 226 -20.36 -15.96 1.06
N ASP A 227 -19.10 -16.29 1.33
CA ASP A 227 -18.38 -17.38 0.64
C ASP A 227 -18.51 -17.29 -0.91
N GLY A 228 -18.37 -16.07 -1.45
CA GLY A 228 -18.49 -15.78 -2.88
C GLY A 228 -19.87 -16.03 -3.50
N ALA A 229 -20.94 -16.19 -2.72
CA ALA A 229 -22.31 -16.31 -3.20
C ALA A 229 -22.88 -14.95 -3.68
N GLU A 230 -23.99 -14.98 -4.43
CA GLU A 230 -24.63 -13.74 -4.89
C GLU A 230 -24.95 -12.79 -3.71
N PRO A 231 -24.62 -11.48 -3.81
CA PRO A 231 -24.77 -10.58 -2.68
C PRO A 231 -26.23 -10.31 -2.31
N VAL A 232 -26.57 -10.53 -1.04
CA VAL A 232 -27.88 -10.22 -0.47
C VAL A 232 -27.89 -8.83 0.16
N ARG A 233 -29.05 -8.17 0.18
CA ARG A 233 -29.20 -6.86 0.83
C ARG A 233 -29.35 -7.03 2.35
N ILE A 234 -28.55 -6.29 3.11
CA ILE A 234 -28.70 -6.12 4.56
C ILE A 234 -29.23 -4.72 4.91
N ARG A 235 -29.83 -4.57 6.10
CA ARG A 235 -30.44 -3.32 6.57
C ARG A 235 -29.88 -2.94 7.94
N MET A 236 -29.46 -1.69 8.07
CA MET A 236 -28.98 -1.09 9.31
C MET A 236 -30.04 -0.12 9.87
N ASP A 237 -30.20 -0.07 11.18
CA ASP A 237 -31.09 0.88 11.85
C ASP A 237 -30.54 2.31 11.85
N LEU A 238 -29.21 2.45 11.96
CA LEU A 238 -28.46 3.68 11.80
C LEU A 238 -27.79 3.76 10.41
N PRO A 239 -27.64 4.98 9.84
CA PRO A 239 -26.85 5.17 8.65
C PRO A 239 -25.34 5.06 8.96
N ALA A 240 -24.61 4.27 8.18
CA ALA A 240 -23.17 4.12 8.30
C ALA A 240 -22.49 4.28 6.92
N GLU A 241 -21.24 4.75 6.96
CA GLU A 241 -20.30 4.84 5.83
C GLU A 241 -18.95 4.22 6.23
N HIS A 242 -18.09 4.00 5.22
CA HIS A 242 -16.75 3.42 5.36
C HIS A 242 -16.71 2.17 6.24
N ALA A 243 -17.70 1.28 6.09
CA ALA A 243 -17.88 0.19 7.03
C ALA A 243 -16.90 -0.97 6.78
N ALA A 244 -16.31 -1.50 7.85
CA ALA A 244 -15.47 -2.68 7.84
C ALA A 244 -16.23 -3.92 8.35
N LEU A 245 -16.14 -5.01 7.59
CA LEU A 245 -16.59 -6.34 8.01
C LEU A 245 -15.56 -6.96 8.96
N GLY A 246 -16.04 -7.64 9.99
CA GLY A 246 -15.23 -8.24 11.04
C GLY A 246 -15.64 -9.66 11.40
N PRO A 247 -14.97 -10.24 12.42
CA PRO A 247 -15.22 -11.60 12.89
C PRO A 247 -16.70 -11.86 13.18
N GLY A 248 -17.21 -13.01 12.75
CA GLY A 248 -18.57 -13.44 13.07
C GLY A 248 -19.69 -12.54 12.52
N GLY A 249 -19.43 -11.80 11.44
CA GLY A 249 -20.41 -10.88 10.84
C GLY A 249 -20.56 -9.56 11.62
N GLN A 250 -19.54 -9.17 12.38
CA GLN A 250 -19.48 -7.84 12.98
C GLN A 250 -19.28 -6.77 11.89
N ILE A 251 -19.89 -5.60 12.10
CA ILE A 251 -19.72 -4.41 11.24
C ILE A 251 -19.30 -3.26 12.14
N ALA A 252 -18.29 -2.51 11.72
CA ALA A 252 -17.94 -1.21 12.28
C ALA A 252 -17.95 -0.17 11.17
N GLY A 253 -18.53 1.00 11.40
CA GLY A 253 -18.55 2.11 10.43
C GLY A 253 -18.61 3.44 11.15
N ASP A 254 -18.42 4.53 10.42
CA ASP A 254 -18.70 5.85 10.98
C ASP A 254 -20.13 6.28 10.65
N LEU A 255 -20.76 6.98 11.59
CA LEU A 255 -22.16 7.36 11.52
C LEU A 255 -22.35 8.52 10.53
N ASP A 256 -23.04 8.24 9.42
CA ASP A 256 -23.46 9.27 8.46
C ASP A 256 -24.65 10.07 9.02
N THR A 257 -24.36 11.17 9.73
CA THR A 257 -25.41 12.01 10.32
C THR A 257 -26.03 13.00 9.34
N ASP A 258 -25.35 13.32 8.25
CA ASP A 258 -25.66 14.49 7.40
C ASP A 258 -25.98 14.12 5.93
N GLY A 259 -25.94 12.83 5.57
CA GLY A 259 -25.94 12.33 4.20
C GLY A 259 -24.53 12.34 3.57
N PRO A 260 -24.35 11.76 2.38
CA PRO A 260 -23.06 11.36 1.79
C PRO A 260 -22.14 12.51 1.31
N SER A 261 -22.15 13.67 1.97
CA SER A 261 -21.56 14.90 1.43
C SER A 261 -21.04 15.95 2.42
N ARG A 262 -20.72 15.60 3.68
CA ARG A 262 -20.00 16.53 4.60
C ARG A 262 -18.97 15.86 5.50
N THR A 263 -17.79 15.60 4.95
CA THR A 263 -16.57 15.15 5.67
C THR A 263 -15.74 16.29 6.30
N ASP A 264 -16.28 17.51 6.41
CA ASP A 264 -15.49 18.70 6.78
C ASP A 264 -15.45 19.03 8.29
N SER A 265 -16.04 18.22 9.16
CA SER A 265 -15.80 18.40 10.60
C SER A 265 -14.51 17.69 10.96
N GLY A 266 -13.42 18.44 11.20
CA GLY A 266 -12.10 17.88 11.61
C GLY A 266 -12.13 17.03 12.90
N ALA A 267 -13.30 16.85 13.52
CA ALA A 267 -13.51 15.98 14.67
C ALA A 267 -13.79 14.51 14.33
N GLY A 268 -14.11 14.17 13.07
CA GLY A 268 -14.58 12.85 12.65
C GLY A 268 -16.03 12.55 13.08
N ALA A 269 -16.63 11.53 12.46
CA ALA A 269 -17.99 11.06 12.74
C ALA A 269 -18.00 10.03 13.91
N PRO A 270 -19.12 9.91 14.66
CA PRO A 270 -19.24 8.90 15.72
C PRO A 270 -19.04 7.48 15.19
N LEU A 271 -18.24 6.67 15.88
CA LEU A 271 -18.07 5.25 15.54
C LEU A 271 -19.33 4.46 15.94
N VAL A 272 -19.81 3.59 15.03
CA VAL A 272 -20.91 2.66 15.27
C VAL A 272 -20.48 1.22 15.00
N VAL A 273 -21.01 0.29 15.78
CA VAL A 273 -20.74 -1.15 15.65
C VAL A 273 -22.01 -1.98 15.79
N GLY A 274 -22.09 -3.11 15.12
CA GLY A 274 -23.20 -4.06 15.24
C GLY A 274 -22.82 -5.44 14.71
N THR A 275 -23.79 -6.34 14.70
CA THR A 275 -23.62 -7.70 14.17
C THR A 275 -24.78 -8.03 13.25
N ILE A 276 -24.47 -8.65 12.11
CA ILE A 276 -25.47 -9.06 11.14
C ILE A 276 -26.30 -10.20 11.72
N ALA A 277 -27.59 -9.95 11.92
CA ALA A 277 -28.55 -10.95 12.33
C ALA A 277 -28.90 -11.89 11.17
N ARG A 278 -29.47 -13.05 11.51
CA ARG A 278 -29.83 -14.09 10.52
C ARG A 278 -30.87 -13.64 9.48
N ASP A 279 -31.66 -12.63 9.80
CA ASP A 279 -32.65 -12.04 8.90
C ASP A 279 -32.08 -10.89 8.05
N GLY A 280 -30.77 -10.63 8.15
CA GLY A 280 -30.07 -9.57 7.43
C GLY A 280 -30.27 -8.17 8.01
N THR A 281 -30.77 -8.06 9.25
CA THR A 281 -30.80 -6.79 9.98
C THR A 281 -29.53 -6.59 10.80
N VAL A 282 -29.17 -5.33 11.05
CA VAL A 282 -28.02 -4.93 11.87
C VAL A 282 -28.48 -3.83 12.81
N ASP A 283 -28.46 -4.10 14.10
CA ASP A 283 -28.70 -3.10 15.14
C ASP A 283 -27.36 -2.46 15.52
N LEU A 284 -27.11 -1.27 14.98
CA LEU A 284 -25.89 -0.51 15.21
C LEU A 284 -25.97 0.26 16.53
N THR A 285 -24.91 0.17 17.33
CA THR A 285 -24.75 0.92 18.57
C THR A 285 -23.56 1.85 18.45
N ARG A 286 -23.71 3.09 18.96
CA ARG A 286 -22.59 4.03 19.06
C ARG A 286 -21.57 3.55 20.08
N VAL A 287 -20.31 3.57 19.68
CA VAL A 287 -19.19 3.36 20.61
C VAL A 287 -19.04 4.63 21.48
N PRO A 288 -18.95 4.52 22.81
CA PRO A 288 -18.90 5.69 23.69
C PRO A 288 -17.73 6.62 23.35
N GLU A 289 -17.98 7.91 23.14
CA GLU A 289 -16.96 8.96 22.93
C GLU A 289 -15.99 8.76 21.73
N ALA A 290 -16.06 7.62 21.03
CA ALA A 290 -15.20 7.28 19.92
C ALA A 290 -15.66 7.96 18.62
N ARG A 291 -14.68 8.50 17.89
CA ARG A 291 -14.88 9.13 16.59
C ARG A 291 -13.82 8.68 15.62
N ALA A 292 -14.23 8.48 14.37
CA ALA A 292 -13.38 8.08 13.27
C ALA A 292 -13.68 8.95 12.04
N HIS A 293 -12.69 9.13 11.18
CA HIS A 293 -12.95 9.64 9.83
C HIS A 293 -13.05 8.51 8.81
N GLN A 294 -12.50 7.35 9.15
CA GLN A 294 -12.57 6.14 8.34
C GLN A 294 -12.38 4.95 9.27
N VAL A 295 -13.23 3.94 9.14
CA VAL A 295 -12.98 2.61 9.73
C VAL A 295 -12.15 1.80 8.74
N VAL A 296 -11.08 1.18 9.21
CA VAL A 296 -10.10 0.50 8.34
C VAL A 296 -10.31 -1.01 8.37
N ALA A 297 -10.33 -1.60 9.57
CA ALA A 297 -10.39 -3.04 9.76
C ALA A 297 -10.80 -3.38 11.20
N TRP A 298 -11.10 -4.65 11.43
CA TRP A 298 -11.15 -5.23 12.77
C TRP A 298 -9.80 -5.86 13.12
N ARG A 299 -9.31 -5.59 14.33
CA ARG A 299 -8.12 -6.25 14.90
C ARG A 299 -8.49 -7.54 15.60
N ASP A 300 -9.61 -7.52 16.33
CA ASP A 300 -10.18 -8.66 17.04
C ASP A 300 -11.67 -8.38 17.33
N GLU A 301 -12.39 -9.27 18.03
CA GLU A 301 -13.83 -9.11 18.31
C GLU A 301 -14.21 -7.84 19.11
N ARG A 302 -13.24 -7.16 19.72
CA ARG A 302 -13.43 -5.99 20.59
C ARG A 302 -12.73 -4.73 20.11
N THR A 303 -11.82 -4.86 19.15
CA THR A 303 -10.93 -3.78 18.76
C THR A 303 -11.06 -3.48 17.28
N VAL A 304 -11.41 -2.23 16.98
CA VAL A 304 -11.52 -1.72 15.61
C VAL A 304 -10.33 -0.80 15.33
N VAL A 305 -9.78 -0.88 14.12
CA VAL A 305 -8.75 0.03 13.63
C VAL A 305 -9.42 1.17 12.86
N VAL A 306 -9.09 2.40 13.22
CA VAL A 306 -9.65 3.61 12.60
C VAL A 306 -8.56 4.60 12.22
N ARG A 307 -8.86 5.48 11.27
CA ARG A 307 -8.08 6.69 11.02
C ARG A 307 -8.78 7.91 11.60
N ARG A 308 -7.99 8.80 12.20
CA ARG A 308 -8.47 10.08 12.69
C ARG A 308 -7.57 11.20 12.21
N PHE A 309 -8.05 11.98 11.23
CA PHE A 309 -7.38 13.20 10.81
C PHE A 309 -7.28 14.16 12.01
N THR A 310 -6.12 14.78 12.17
CA THR A 310 -5.94 15.91 13.08
C THR A 310 -5.85 17.18 12.24
N ASP A 311 -5.92 18.37 12.83
CA ASP A 311 -5.76 19.64 12.10
C ASP A 311 -4.37 19.80 11.44
N ARG A 312 -3.44 18.85 11.65
CA ARG A 312 -2.14 18.75 10.98
C ARG A 312 -2.28 17.84 9.75
N SER A 313 -1.54 18.14 8.69
CA SER A 313 -1.75 17.66 7.31
C SER A 313 -2.28 16.21 7.17
N ALA A 314 -3.13 16.01 6.15
CA ALA A 314 -3.75 14.73 5.81
C ALA A 314 -2.74 13.59 5.55
N SER A 315 -1.46 13.91 5.36
CA SER A 315 -0.38 12.99 5.04
C SER A 315 0.25 12.25 6.24
N SER A 316 0.00 12.65 7.50
CA SER A 316 0.54 11.94 8.68
C SER A 316 -0.57 11.61 9.68
N VAL A 317 -1.37 10.62 9.31
CA VAL A 317 -2.57 10.22 10.06
C VAL A 317 -2.32 8.86 10.69
N PRO A 318 -2.23 8.77 12.02
CA PRO A 318 -2.00 7.50 12.69
C PRO A 318 -3.21 6.57 12.54
N PHE A 319 -2.93 5.28 12.59
CA PHE A 319 -3.95 4.25 12.81
C PHE A 319 -4.15 4.07 14.30
N LEU A 320 -5.40 4.14 14.75
CA LEU A 320 -5.77 4.00 16.15
C LEU A 320 -6.50 2.68 16.35
N ALA A 321 -6.17 1.96 17.41
CA ALA A 321 -6.96 0.84 17.92
C ALA A 321 -8.00 1.39 18.90
N VAL A 322 -9.27 1.05 18.72
CA VAL A 322 -10.40 1.51 19.55
C VAL A 322 -11.13 0.31 20.13
N ASP A 323 -11.23 0.23 21.46
CA ASP A 323 -12.09 -0.75 22.13
C ASP A 323 -13.56 -0.35 21.93
N VAL A 324 -14.34 -1.23 21.30
CA VAL A 324 -15.73 -0.94 20.90
C VAL A 324 -16.70 -0.87 22.08
N ARG A 325 -16.31 -1.32 23.27
CA ARG A 325 -17.15 -1.26 24.48
C ARG A 325 -16.92 0.00 25.28
N THR A 326 -15.65 0.41 25.41
CA THR A 326 -15.27 1.58 26.24
C THR A 326 -15.08 2.84 25.42
N GLY A 327 -14.74 2.70 24.13
CA GLY A 327 -14.30 3.79 23.27
C GLY A 327 -12.87 4.28 23.53
N GLU A 328 -12.14 3.62 24.43
CA GLU A 328 -10.74 3.93 24.68
C GLU A 328 -9.92 3.67 23.41
N SER A 329 -9.07 4.64 23.04
CA SER A 329 -8.26 4.59 21.84
C SER A 329 -6.77 4.66 22.16
N THR A 330 -5.97 3.83 21.51
CA THR A 330 -4.50 3.89 21.55
C THR A 330 -3.93 4.03 20.14
N VAL A 331 -2.75 4.64 20.03
CA VAL A 331 -2.02 4.66 18.75
C VAL A 331 -1.53 3.25 18.47
N LEU A 332 -1.96 2.68 17.34
CA LEU A 332 -1.54 1.35 16.89
C LEU A 332 -0.34 1.46 15.95
N VAL A 333 -0.44 2.33 14.94
CA VAL A 333 0.64 2.62 14.00
C VAL A 333 0.77 4.12 13.78
N ASP A 334 1.95 4.65 14.03
CA ASP A 334 2.35 6.02 13.71
C ASP A 334 2.68 6.13 12.21
N ASN A 335 1.90 6.89 11.46
CA ASN A 335 2.17 7.06 10.03
C ASN A 335 3.06 8.28 9.80
N GLN A 336 4.37 8.04 9.66
CA GLN A 336 5.36 9.06 9.35
C GLN A 336 5.77 9.11 7.89
N SER A 337 5.18 8.29 7.01
CA SER A 337 5.33 8.51 5.57
C SER A 337 4.61 9.82 5.26
N GLN A 338 5.35 10.89 4.98
CA GLN A 338 4.80 12.25 4.78
C GLN A 338 4.26 12.41 3.35
N THR A 339 3.69 11.34 2.82
CA THR A 339 3.50 11.18 1.41
C THR A 339 2.15 11.71 1.00
N ASP A 340 2.14 12.76 0.17
CA ASP A 340 0.99 13.10 -0.67
C ASP A 340 0.90 12.14 -1.89
N TRP A 341 1.57 10.99 -1.82
CA TRP A 341 1.56 9.99 -2.87
C TRP A 341 0.19 9.30 -2.95
N LEU A 342 -0.15 8.88 -4.17
CA LEU A 342 -1.43 8.25 -4.49
C LEU A 342 -1.68 6.96 -3.66
N ILE A 343 -0.62 6.22 -3.34
CA ILE A 343 -0.69 5.04 -2.46
C ILE A 343 -0.28 5.46 -1.04
N GLN A 344 -1.29 5.74 -0.22
CA GLN A 344 -1.14 5.73 1.23
C GLN A 344 -0.81 4.30 1.70
N PRO A 345 -0.23 4.11 2.90
CA PRO A 345 0.07 2.76 3.39
C PRO A 345 -1.15 1.83 3.31
N LEU A 346 -1.09 0.86 2.41
CA LEU A 346 -2.09 -0.21 2.26
C LEU A 346 -1.57 -1.42 3.01
N VAL A 347 -2.22 -1.74 4.13
CA VAL A 347 -1.80 -2.78 5.06
C VAL A 347 -2.57 -4.07 4.75
N ALA A 348 -1.87 -5.20 4.80
CA ALA A 348 -2.47 -6.52 4.63
C ALA A 348 -3.54 -6.75 5.72
N ALA A 349 -4.70 -7.29 5.37
CA ALA A 349 -5.83 -7.35 6.30
C ALA A 349 -5.50 -8.11 7.59
N ASP A 350 -4.75 -9.22 7.51
CA ASP A 350 -4.39 -10.02 8.69
C ASP A 350 -3.32 -9.32 9.55
N ALA A 351 -2.55 -8.40 8.99
CA ALA A 351 -1.59 -7.60 9.75
C ALA A 351 -2.26 -6.71 10.79
N TRP A 352 -3.52 -6.31 10.60
CA TRP A 352 -4.26 -5.56 11.62
C TRP A 352 -4.50 -6.34 12.90
N ALA A 353 -4.57 -7.68 12.80
CA ALA A 353 -4.67 -8.59 13.94
C ALA A 353 -3.30 -8.98 14.52
N ALA A 354 -2.22 -8.82 13.75
CA ALA A 354 -0.88 -9.24 14.12
C ALA A 354 -0.31 -8.50 15.35
N PRO A 355 0.60 -9.12 16.11
CA PRO A 355 1.38 -8.43 17.15
C PRO A 355 2.15 -7.23 16.58
N THR A 356 2.18 -6.13 17.33
CA THR A 356 3.00 -4.98 16.96
C THR A 356 4.45 -5.12 17.42
N TYR A 357 5.36 -4.38 16.78
CA TYR A 357 6.75 -4.28 17.22
C TYR A 357 7.32 -2.88 16.95
N ASP A 358 8.33 -2.52 17.73
CA ASP A 358 9.12 -1.29 17.55
C ASP A 358 9.95 -1.41 16.26
N ALA A 359 9.48 -0.75 15.20
CA ALA A 359 10.07 -0.87 13.89
C ALA A 359 11.32 0.02 13.78
N PRO A 360 12.49 -0.52 13.40
CA PRO A 360 13.65 0.32 13.14
C PRO A 360 13.41 1.21 11.92
N GLU A 361 13.96 2.42 11.94
CA GLU A 361 13.95 3.29 10.76
C GLU A 361 14.70 2.61 9.60
N PRO A 362 14.11 2.55 8.40
CA PRO A 362 14.76 1.95 7.26
C PRO A 362 16.04 2.72 6.89
N PRO A 363 17.04 2.06 6.30
CA PRO A 363 18.29 2.73 5.94
C PRO A 363 18.05 3.93 5.01
N SER A 364 18.48 5.11 5.43
CA SER A 364 18.51 6.29 4.56
C SER A 364 19.69 6.17 3.60
N GLN A 365 19.46 5.57 2.43
CA GLN A 365 20.47 5.55 1.38
C GLN A 365 20.69 6.97 0.85
N TRP A 366 21.95 7.42 0.91
CA TRP A 366 22.35 8.73 0.39
C TRP A 366 22.24 8.72 -1.13
N ASP A 367 21.88 9.88 -1.72
CA ASP A 367 21.92 10.05 -3.16
C ASP A 367 23.34 9.75 -3.69
N PRO A 368 23.52 8.68 -4.49
CA PRO A 368 24.83 8.27 -4.97
C PRO A 368 25.47 9.34 -5.87
N ARG A 369 24.68 10.24 -6.47
CA ARG A 369 25.18 11.39 -7.23
C ARG A 369 25.97 12.34 -6.34
N LEU A 370 25.52 12.57 -5.11
CA LEU A 370 26.23 13.39 -4.13
C LEU A 370 27.52 12.73 -3.67
N VAL A 371 27.49 11.41 -3.45
CA VAL A 371 28.67 10.63 -3.04
C VAL A 371 29.74 10.66 -4.13
N LEU A 372 29.38 10.39 -5.40
CA LEU A 372 30.32 10.46 -6.52
C LEU A 372 30.81 11.88 -6.79
N GLY A 373 29.92 12.88 -6.76
CA GLY A 373 30.26 14.28 -6.93
C GLY A 373 31.27 14.76 -5.88
N GLY A 374 31.06 14.38 -4.61
CA GLY A 374 32.00 14.64 -3.52
C GLY A 374 33.36 13.97 -3.75
N GLY A 375 33.36 12.71 -4.18
CA GLY A 375 34.58 11.96 -4.53
C GLY A 375 35.39 12.65 -5.64
N VAL A 376 34.73 13.04 -6.73
CA VAL A 376 35.38 13.76 -7.85
C VAL A 376 35.93 15.11 -7.38
N ALA A 377 35.18 15.86 -6.56
CA ALA A 377 35.64 17.13 -6.02
C ALA A 377 36.91 16.99 -5.16
N VAL A 378 36.99 15.94 -4.33
CA VAL A 378 38.19 15.62 -3.52
C VAL A 378 39.38 15.27 -4.41
N VAL A 379 39.19 14.44 -5.45
CA VAL A 379 40.25 14.08 -6.40
C VAL A 379 40.76 15.32 -7.15
N LEU A 380 39.86 16.19 -7.62
CA LEU A 380 40.23 17.44 -8.30
C LEU A 380 40.97 18.40 -7.36
N ALA A 381 40.50 18.58 -6.13
CA ALA A 381 41.18 19.40 -5.13
C ALA A 381 42.59 18.88 -4.82
N GLY A 382 42.74 17.56 -4.66
CA GLY A 382 44.03 16.90 -4.50
C GLY A 382 44.96 17.12 -5.70
N GLY A 383 44.43 16.96 -6.92
CA GLY A 383 45.16 17.24 -8.17
C GLY A 383 45.63 18.69 -8.25
N ILE A 384 44.77 19.65 -7.95
CA ILE A 384 45.10 21.09 -7.92
C ILE A 384 46.17 21.38 -6.87
N ALA A 385 46.07 20.78 -5.68
CA ALA A 385 47.05 20.94 -4.61
C ALA A 385 48.43 20.40 -5.03
N VAL A 386 48.49 19.23 -5.66
CA VAL A 386 49.74 18.64 -6.20
C VAL A 386 50.33 19.50 -7.30
N LEU A 387 49.51 20.00 -8.24
CA LEU A 387 49.96 20.89 -9.31
C LEU A 387 50.53 22.21 -8.75
N ARG A 388 49.86 22.81 -7.76
CA ARG A 388 50.35 24.01 -7.08
C ARG A 388 51.65 23.76 -6.32
N TRP A 389 51.77 22.62 -5.65
CA TRP A 389 53.01 22.23 -4.98
C TRP A 389 54.17 22.04 -5.96
N ARG A 390 53.94 21.32 -7.07
CA ARG A 390 54.95 21.12 -8.12
C ARG A 390 55.46 22.45 -8.69
N ARG A 391 54.56 23.40 -8.97
CA ARG A 391 54.94 24.75 -9.46
C ARG A 391 55.74 25.58 -8.45
N ARG A 392 55.60 25.33 -7.14
CA ARG A 392 56.39 26.02 -6.10
C ARG A 392 57.78 25.42 -5.89
N VAL A 393 57.94 24.11 -6.10
CA VAL A 393 59.20 23.40 -5.84
C VAL A 393 60.11 23.32 -7.08
N ARG A 394 59.55 23.47 -8.29
CA ARG A 394 60.30 23.57 -9.55
C ARG A 394 59.87 24.84 -10.31
N PRO A 395 60.39 26.02 -9.94
CA PRO A 395 60.15 27.25 -10.69
C PRO A 395 60.78 27.22 -12.08
#